data_AF-A0A1A7WYK7-F1
#
_entry.id   AF-A0A1A7WYK7-F1
#
_cell.length_a   1.000
_cell.length_b   1.000
_cell.length_c   1.000
_cell.angle_alpha   90.00
_cell.angle_beta   90.00
_cell.angle_gamma   90.00
#
_symmetry.space_group_name_H-M   'P 1'
#
loop_
_entity.id
_entity.type
_entity.pdbx_description
1 polymer ?
#
loop_
_entity_poly.entity_id
_entity_poly.type
_entity_poly.pdbx_seq_one_letter_code
_entity_poly.pdbx_strand_id
1 'polypeptide(L)'
;YFIMVCSLFKQIRKGLKETGIWPLLSARPDVHPILFPRESSVELSSQTIIESIRWPQPTCDSDEEDEPVPMDNISTVTGFLRRFIEEASAKELCDFMRFWVGWEQPMSSLYVKVVRSTYPVAHTCLYTLELPGHYQTYTTFHQNLMTALNSISYGFGKV
;
A
#
# COMPACT_ATOMS: atom_id res chain seq x y z
N TYR A 1 9.21 16.51 33.33
CA TYR A 1 8.56 15.40 32.59
C TYR A 1 7.03 15.39 32.72
N PHE A 2 6.45 15.27 33.91
CA PHE A 2 4.99 15.17 34.09
C PHE A 2 4.19 16.38 33.54
N ILE A 3 4.64 17.61 33.77
CA ILE A 3 3.98 18.84 33.26
C ILE A 3 4.03 18.93 31.72
N MET A 4 5.12 18.48 31.11
CA MET A 4 5.32 18.50 29.65
C MET A 4 4.36 17.56 28.94
N VAL A 5 4.14 16.37 29.51
CA VAL A 5 3.16 15.38 29.00
C VAL A 5 1.71 15.89 29.16
N CYS A 6 1.39 16.55 30.27
CA CYS A 6 0.07 17.17 30.47
C CYS A 6 -0.23 18.28 29.43
N SER A 7 0.78 19.07 29.04
CA SER A 7 0.62 20.08 27.99
C SER A 7 0.33 19.44 26.62
N LEU A 8 1.07 18.37 26.29
CA LEU A 8 0.89 17.63 25.04
C LEU A 8 -0.54 17.06 24.91
N PHE A 9 -1.06 16.41 25.95
CA PHE A 9 -2.43 15.89 25.94
C PHE A 9 -3.49 16.98 25.79
N LYS A 10 -3.27 18.16 26.40
CA LYS A 10 -4.16 19.31 26.24
C LYS A 10 -4.15 19.81 24.79
N GLN A 11 -2.99 19.86 24.14
CA GLN A 11 -2.87 20.30 22.74
C GLN A 11 -3.48 19.30 21.76
N ILE A 12 -3.21 18.00 21.91
CA ILE A 12 -3.84 16.94 21.09
C ILE A 12 -5.37 17.01 21.25
N ARG A 13 -5.85 17.10 22.49
CA ARG A 13 -7.29 17.23 22.76
C ARG A 13 -7.89 18.49 22.14
N LYS A 14 -7.16 19.61 22.14
CA LYS A 14 -7.60 20.85 21.48
C LYS A 14 -7.74 20.63 19.97
N GLY A 15 -6.74 20.05 19.31
CA GLY A 15 -6.78 19.73 17.88
C GLY A 15 -7.95 18.81 17.53
N LEU A 16 -8.20 17.75 18.31
CA LEU A 16 -9.34 16.85 18.10
C LEU A 16 -10.71 17.54 18.27
N LYS A 17 -10.79 18.59 19.10
CA LYS A 17 -12.01 19.40 19.21
C LYS A 17 -12.17 20.32 18.00
N GLU A 18 -11.09 20.91 17.51
CA GLU A 18 -11.08 21.80 16.35
C GLU A 18 -11.47 21.06 15.06
N THR A 19 -11.11 19.78 14.91
CA THR A 19 -11.55 18.94 13.78
C THR A 19 -13.00 18.47 13.89
N GLY A 20 -13.68 18.74 15.02
CA GLY A 20 -15.07 18.32 15.25
C GLY A 20 -15.25 16.83 15.57
N ILE A 21 -14.18 16.04 15.67
CA ILE A 21 -14.28 14.59 15.94
C ILE A 21 -14.43 14.27 17.44
N TRP A 22 -14.08 15.22 18.31
CA TRP A 22 -14.13 15.02 19.77
C TRP A 22 -15.51 14.58 20.32
N PRO A 23 -16.66 15.13 19.88
CA PRO A 23 -17.98 14.65 20.30
C PRO A 23 -18.22 13.18 19.93
N LEU A 24 -17.81 12.76 18.72
CA LEU A 24 -17.92 11.38 18.27
C LEU A 24 -17.08 10.45 19.15
N LEU A 25 -15.79 10.80 19.37
CA LEU A 25 -14.89 10.00 20.22
C LEU A 25 -15.39 9.91 21.66
N SER A 26 -16.01 10.96 22.19
CA SER A 26 -16.52 11.00 23.57
C SER A 26 -17.82 10.20 23.73
N ALA A 27 -18.70 10.24 22.73
CA ALA A 27 -20.02 9.60 22.78
C ALA A 27 -19.99 8.13 22.35
N ARG A 28 -19.01 7.74 21.51
CA ARG A 28 -18.96 6.42 20.86
C ARG A 28 -17.55 5.79 21.00
N PRO A 29 -17.24 5.17 22.14
CA PRO A 29 -15.97 4.44 22.32
C PRO A 29 -15.77 3.31 21.30
N ASP A 30 -16.86 2.75 20.79
CA ASP A 30 -16.87 1.70 19.77
C ASP A 30 -16.26 2.13 18.43
N VAL A 31 -16.18 3.44 18.13
CA VAL A 31 -15.52 3.92 16.91
C VAL A 31 -14.01 4.06 17.04
N HIS A 32 -13.45 3.96 18.26
CA HIS A 32 -12.01 4.16 18.48
C HIS A 32 -11.16 3.18 17.66
N PRO A 33 -11.46 1.86 17.59
CA PRO A 33 -10.69 0.92 16.78
C PRO A 33 -10.85 1.15 15.26
N ILE A 34 -11.88 1.88 14.83
CA ILE A 34 -12.11 2.22 13.42
C ILE A 34 -11.30 3.47 13.04
N LEU A 35 -11.27 4.47 13.91
CA LEU A 35 -10.55 5.73 13.70
C LEU A 35 -9.04 5.60 13.99
N PHE A 36 -8.68 4.70 14.89
CA PHE A 36 -7.30 4.38 15.25
C PHE A 36 -7.10 2.86 15.16
N PRO A 37 -7.12 2.29 13.94
CA PRO A 37 -6.96 0.87 13.76
C PRO A 37 -5.60 0.42 14.27
N ARG A 38 -5.60 -0.76 14.91
CA ARG A 38 -4.38 -1.41 15.37
C ARG A 38 -3.93 -2.43 14.33
N GLU A 39 -2.61 -2.54 14.20
CA GLU A 39 -1.89 -3.44 13.28
C GLU A 39 -2.41 -4.89 13.29
N SER A 40 -2.92 -5.39 14.42
CA SER A 40 -3.29 -6.81 14.58
C SER A 40 -4.79 -7.15 14.37
N SER A 41 -5.61 -6.22 13.91
CA SER A 41 -7.08 -6.38 14.00
C SER A 41 -7.73 -7.13 12.83
N VAL A 42 -7.03 -7.34 11.71
CA VAL A 42 -7.59 -7.94 10.49
C VAL A 42 -6.58 -8.88 9.85
N GLU A 43 -6.97 -10.13 9.61
CA GLU A 43 -6.18 -11.05 8.78
C GLU A 43 -6.32 -10.64 7.30
N LEU A 44 -5.19 -10.37 6.65
CA LEU A 44 -5.17 -10.04 5.22
C LEU A 44 -5.42 -11.30 4.39
N SER A 45 -6.52 -11.29 3.64
CA SER A 45 -6.83 -12.32 2.64
C SER A 45 -6.31 -11.91 1.26
N SER A 46 -5.67 -12.85 0.57
CA SER A 46 -5.24 -12.68 -0.83
C SER A 46 -6.40 -12.30 -1.74
N GLN A 47 -7.59 -12.88 -1.52
CA GLN A 47 -8.80 -12.58 -2.29
C GLN A 47 -9.22 -11.12 -2.13
N THR A 48 -9.26 -10.62 -0.89
CA THR A 48 -9.65 -9.22 -0.60
C THR A 48 -8.68 -8.23 -1.24
N ILE A 49 -7.38 -8.54 -1.23
CA ILE A 49 -6.38 -7.72 -1.92
C ILE A 49 -6.67 -7.72 -3.42
N ILE A 50 -6.81 -8.88 -4.05
CA ILE A 50 -7.04 -8.99 -5.51
C ILE A 50 -8.31 -8.25 -5.95
N GLU A 51 -9.39 -8.35 -5.17
CA GLU A 51 -10.67 -7.67 -5.45
C GLU A 51 -10.57 -6.14 -5.36
N SER A 52 -9.66 -5.63 -4.53
CA SER A 52 -9.42 -4.20 -4.41
C SER A 52 -8.57 -3.61 -5.54
N ILE A 53 -7.92 -4.44 -6.35
CA ILE A 53 -7.00 -3.97 -7.40
C ILE A 53 -7.74 -3.51 -8.65
N ARG A 54 -7.47 -2.27 -9.04
CA ARG A 54 -7.72 -1.69 -10.35
C ARG A 54 -6.56 -2.05 -11.28
N TRP A 55 -6.74 -3.14 -12.01
CA TRP A 55 -5.75 -3.65 -12.96
C TRP A 55 -5.56 -2.70 -14.15
N PRO A 56 -4.33 -2.58 -14.68
CA PRO A 56 -4.05 -1.75 -15.85
C PRO A 56 -5.00 -2.13 -16.99
N GLN A 57 -5.65 -1.14 -17.57
CA GLN A 57 -6.43 -1.33 -18.78
C GLN A 57 -5.52 -1.07 -19.99
N PRO A 58 -5.71 -1.79 -21.11
CA PRO A 58 -5.04 -1.43 -22.36
C PRO A 58 -5.44 -0.01 -22.74
N THR A 59 -4.49 0.92 -22.73
CA THR A 59 -4.72 2.32 -23.09
C THR A 59 -4.81 2.41 -24.61
N CYS A 60 -5.99 2.70 -25.14
CA CYS A 60 -6.22 2.90 -26.57
C CYS A 60 -5.68 4.25 -27.06
N ASP A 61 -5.64 5.26 -26.19
CA ASP A 61 -5.30 6.63 -26.54
C ASP A 61 -4.56 7.28 -25.36
N SER A 62 -3.24 7.44 -25.44
CA SER A 62 -2.52 8.32 -24.51
C SER A 62 -1.53 9.17 -25.29
N ASP A 63 -1.75 10.48 -25.27
CA ASP A 63 -0.83 11.53 -25.76
C ASP A 63 0.45 11.64 -24.87
N GLU A 64 0.90 10.55 -24.26
CA GLU A 64 2.12 10.53 -23.48
C GLU A 64 3.33 10.33 -24.41
N GLU A 65 4.36 11.17 -24.26
CA GLU A 65 5.57 11.17 -25.11
C GLU A 65 6.38 9.86 -24.98
N ASP A 66 6.17 9.11 -23.90
CA ASP A 66 6.84 7.84 -23.68
C ASP A 66 6.19 6.72 -24.49
N GLU A 67 7.02 5.95 -25.21
CA GLU A 67 6.55 4.77 -25.90
C GLU A 67 5.81 3.81 -24.92
N PRO A 68 4.66 3.28 -25.31
CA PRO A 68 3.87 2.41 -24.45
C PRO A 68 4.63 1.13 -24.09
N VAL A 69 4.32 0.57 -22.91
CA VAL A 69 4.78 -0.77 -22.54
C VAL A 69 4.01 -1.81 -23.36
N PRO A 70 4.67 -2.80 -24.00
CA PRO A 70 3.99 -3.83 -24.76
C PRO A 70 2.92 -4.55 -23.94
N MET A 71 1.75 -4.81 -24.52
CA MET A 71 0.64 -5.40 -23.78
C MET A 71 0.97 -6.81 -23.22
N ASP A 72 1.75 -7.60 -23.95
CA ASP A 72 2.22 -8.91 -23.46
C ASP A 72 3.01 -8.78 -22.14
N ASN A 73 3.80 -7.72 -22.00
CA ASN A 73 4.55 -7.44 -20.78
C ASN A 73 3.61 -7.05 -19.63
N ILE A 74 2.60 -6.21 -19.91
CA ILE A 74 1.58 -5.82 -18.92
C ILE A 74 0.84 -7.06 -18.42
N SER A 75 0.38 -7.92 -19.33
CA SER A 75 -0.31 -9.17 -19.00
C SER A 75 0.57 -10.11 -18.17
N THR A 76 1.83 -10.25 -18.57
CA THR A 76 2.81 -11.10 -17.88
C THR A 76 3.08 -10.62 -16.45
N VAL A 77 3.37 -9.33 -16.28
CA VAL A 77 3.70 -8.74 -14.98
C VAL A 77 2.50 -8.73 -14.03
N THR A 78 1.31 -8.38 -14.53
CA THR A 78 0.08 -8.44 -13.73
C THR A 78 -0.27 -9.88 -13.33
N GLY A 79 -0.03 -10.85 -14.21
CA GLY A 79 -0.12 -12.28 -13.88
C GLY A 79 0.87 -12.70 -12.79
N PHE A 80 2.12 -12.25 -12.84
CA PHE A 80 3.10 -12.50 -11.77
C PHE A 80 2.69 -11.87 -10.44
N LEU A 81 2.15 -10.64 -10.45
CA LEU A 81 1.66 -10.00 -9.24
C LEU A 81 0.51 -10.80 -8.61
N ARG A 82 -0.48 -11.18 -9.43
CA ARG A 82 -1.60 -12.01 -8.95
C ARG A 82 -1.11 -13.31 -8.33
N ARG A 83 -0.19 -14.02 -9.03
CA ARG A 83 0.41 -15.24 -8.53
C ARG A 83 1.11 -15.04 -7.19
N PHE A 84 1.90 -13.98 -7.04
CA PHE A 84 2.55 -13.65 -5.77
C PHE A 84 1.52 -13.48 -4.65
N ILE A 85 0.44 -12.73 -4.88
CA ILE A 85 -0.60 -12.50 -3.86
C ILE A 85 -1.31 -13.81 -3.49
N GLU A 86 -1.53 -14.70 -4.45
CA GLU A 86 -2.17 -16.00 -4.21
C GLU A 86 -1.28 -17.00 -3.46
N GLU A 87 0.04 -16.98 -3.69
CA GLU A 87 1.01 -17.91 -3.10
C GLU A 87 1.65 -17.39 -1.80
N ALA A 88 1.60 -16.08 -1.54
CA ALA A 88 2.26 -15.44 -0.40
C ALA A 88 1.69 -15.88 0.95
N SER A 89 2.57 -16.02 1.94
CA SER A 89 2.17 -16.20 3.34
C SER A 89 1.49 -14.94 3.90
N ALA A 90 0.73 -15.10 4.99
CA ALA A 90 0.08 -13.95 5.66
C ALA A 90 1.08 -12.85 6.04
N LYS A 91 2.31 -13.22 6.46
CA LYS A 91 3.37 -12.26 6.78
C LYS A 91 3.82 -11.48 5.54
N GLU A 92 4.02 -12.17 4.42
CA GLU A 92 4.44 -11.54 3.16
C GLU A 92 3.35 -10.62 2.61
N LEU A 93 2.07 -10.97 2.76
CA LEU A 93 0.96 -10.10 2.41
C LEU A 93 0.93 -8.84 3.28
N CYS A 94 1.18 -8.95 4.59
CA CYS A 94 1.32 -7.77 5.47
C CYS A 94 2.49 -6.87 5.01
N ASP A 95 3.67 -7.46 4.78
CA ASP A 95 4.85 -6.71 4.33
C ASP A 95 4.60 -6.04 2.96
N PHE A 96 3.91 -6.73 2.06
CA PHE A 96 3.49 -6.21 0.76
C PHE A 96 2.49 -5.04 0.87
N MET A 97 1.50 -5.14 1.76
CA MET A 97 0.55 -4.04 1.97
C MET A 97 1.23 -2.83 2.62
N ARG A 98 2.15 -3.04 3.58
CA ARG A 98 2.98 -1.95 4.12
C ARG A 98 3.81 -1.27 3.03
N PHE A 99 4.39 -2.04 2.11
CA PHE A 99 5.12 -1.49 0.97
C PHE A 99 4.25 -0.58 0.14
N TRP A 100 3.10 -1.11 -0.27
CA TRP A 100 2.24 -0.49 -1.25
C TRP A 100 1.52 0.74 -0.69
N VAL A 101 0.89 0.61 0.47
CA VAL A 101 -0.01 1.64 1.01
C VAL A 101 0.38 2.18 2.38
N GLY A 102 1.46 1.69 2.97
CA GLY A 102 1.90 2.11 4.30
C GLY A 102 1.03 1.60 5.45
N TRP A 103 0.16 0.61 5.19
CA TRP A 103 -0.75 0.00 6.16
C TRP A 103 -1.00 -1.46 5.80
N GLU A 104 -1.33 -2.31 6.77
CA GLU A 104 -1.73 -3.73 6.61
C GLU A 104 -3.24 -3.95 6.40
N GLN A 105 -4.02 -2.94 6.01
CA GLN A 105 -5.46 -3.07 5.80
C GLN A 105 -5.81 -2.79 4.34
N PRO A 106 -6.67 -3.62 3.72
CA PRO A 106 -7.03 -3.44 2.32
C PRO A 106 -7.91 -2.19 2.17
N MET A 107 -7.42 -1.25 1.36
CA MET A 107 -8.19 -0.08 0.92
C MET A 107 -9.16 -0.49 -0.19
N SER A 108 -10.23 0.27 -0.40
CA SER A 108 -11.27 -0.07 -1.39
C SER A 108 -10.82 0.03 -2.86
N SER A 109 -9.69 0.69 -3.15
CA SER A 109 -9.15 0.81 -4.51
C SER A 109 -7.64 0.95 -4.49
N LEU A 110 -6.96 -0.10 -4.94
CA LEU A 110 -5.52 -0.17 -5.15
C LEU A 110 -5.24 -0.07 -6.64
N TYR A 111 -4.25 0.72 -7.06
CA TYR A 111 -3.96 0.94 -8.48
C TYR A 111 -2.64 0.29 -8.87
N VAL A 112 -2.63 -0.48 -9.96
CA VAL A 112 -1.40 -1.04 -10.52
C VAL A 112 -1.09 -0.33 -11.83
N LYS A 113 0.17 0.06 -12.01
CA LYS A 113 0.72 0.54 -13.26
C LYS A 113 1.92 -0.32 -13.63
N VAL A 114 2.02 -0.65 -14.91
CA VAL A 114 3.22 -1.29 -15.45
C VAL A 114 4.00 -0.25 -16.23
N VAL A 115 5.25 0.00 -15.83
CA VAL A 115 6.05 1.13 -16.31
C VAL A 115 7.43 0.67 -16.76
N ARG A 116 8.13 1.54 -17.49
CA ARG A 116 9.55 1.34 -17.86
C ARG A 116 10.45 1.79 -16.70
N SER A 117 10.58 0.95 -15.70
CA SER A 117 11.46 1.18 -14.54
C SER A 117 12.36 -0.03 -14.26
N THR A 118 13.28 0.11 -13.29
CA THR A 118 14.19 -0.96 -12.88
C THR A 118 13.65 -1.77 -11.70
N TYR A 119 12.98 -1.11 -10.76
CA TYR A 119 12.51 -1.72 -9.51
C TYR A 119 11.04 -1.37 -9.24
N PRO A 120 10.31 -2.22 -8.49
CA PRO A 120 8.98 -1.89 -8.00
C PRO A 120 9.02 -0.62 -7.14
N VAL A 121 8.05 0.28 -7.33
CA VAL A 121 7.90 1.51 -6.56
C VAL A 121 6.46 1.64 -6.09
N ALA A 122 6.27 2.08 -4.85
CA ALA A 122 4.97 2.33 -4.28
C ALA A 122 4.79 3.82 -3.97
N HIS A 123 3.69 4.39 -4.47
CA HIS A 123 3.23 5.73 -4.13
C HIS A 123 2.13 5.59 -3.08
N THR A 124 2.53 5.46 -1.82
CA THR A 124 1.64 5.05 -0.70
C THR A 124 0.42 5.95 -0.54
N CYS A 125 0.60 7.28 -0.63
CA CYS A 125 -0.50 8.24 -0.56
C CYS A 125 -1.47 8.19 -1.76
N LEU A 126 -1.05 7.60 -2.88
CA LEU A 126 -1.84 7.45 -4.11
C LEU A 126 -2.35 6.02 -4.30
N TYR A 127 -2.09 5.13 -3.35
CA TYR A 127 -2.42 3.70 -3.41
C TYR A 127 -1.95 3.04 -4.72
N THR A 128 -0.87 3.53 -5.31
CA THR A 128 -0.40 3.13 -6.64
C THR A 128 0.89 2.32 -6.53
N LEU A 129 0.90 1.13 -7.13
CA LEU A 129 2.08 0.27 -7.27
C LEU A 129 2.52 0.29 -8.73
N GLU A 130 3.75 0.75 -8.94
CA GLU A 130 4.43 0.74 -10.22
C GLU A 130 5.33 -0.47 -10.31
N LEU A 131 5.04 -1.33 -11.28
CA LEU A 131 5.79 -2.55 -11.56
C LEU A 131 6.58 -2.42 -12.86
N PRO A 132 7.87 -2.79 -12.86
CA PRO A 132 8.66 -2.85 -14.09
C PRO A 132 8.08 -3.81 -15.14
N GLY A 133 7.91 -3.33 -16.36
CA GLY A 133 7.41 -4.12 -17.49
C GLY A 133 8.41 -5.13 -18.07
N HIS A 134 9.69 -5.08 -17.68
CA HIS A 134 10.73 -5.88 -18.33
C HIS A 134 10.86 -7.33 -17.81
N TYR A 135 10.04 -7.73 -16.83
CA TYR A 135 10.13 -9.07 -16.24
C TYR A 135 9.62 -10.16 -17.20
N GLN A 136 10.48 -11.13 -17.49
CA GLN A 136 10.14 -12.28 -18.33
C GLN A 136 9.86 -13.55 -17.53
N THR A 137 10.31 -13.63 -16.28
CA THR A 137 10.10 -14.80 -15.42
C THR A 137 9.58 -14.41 -14.05
N TYR A 138 8.75 -15.29 -13.47
CA TYR A 138 8.22 -15.10 -12.13
C TYR A 138 9.33 -15.05 -11.08
N THR A 139 10.39 -15.85 -11.24
CA THR A 139 11.49 -15.91 -10.28
C THR A 139 12.20 -14.56 -10.15
N THR A 140 12.53 -13.90 -11.25
CA THR A 140 13.17 -12.57 -11.22
C THR A 140 12.23 -11.52 -10.66
N PHE A 141 10.96 -11.55 -11.05
CA PHE A 141 9.93 -10.67 -10.48
C PHE A 141 9.84 -10.82 -8.95
N HIS A 142 9.70 -12.05 -8.48
CA HIS A 142 9.55 -12.39 -7.07
C HIS A 142 10.77 -11.95 -6.25
N GLN A 143 11.99 -12.24 -6.71
CA GLN A 143 13.22 -11.85 -6.03
C GLN A 143 13.33 -10.32 -5.89
N ASN A 144 13.02 -9.57 -6.95
CA ASN A 144 13.08 -8.12 -6.91
C ASN A 144 11.97 -7.52 -6.05
N LEU A 145 10.76 -8.08 -6.09
CA LEU A 145 9.66 -7.67 -5.23
C LEU A 145 10.03 -7.90 -3.75
N MET A 146 10.48 -9.09 -3.38
CA MET A 146 10.91 -9.40 -2.01
C MET A 146 12.06 -8.49 -1.55
N THR A 147 12.97 -8.14 -2.45
CA THR A 147 14.04 -7.16 -2.16
C THR A 147 13.45 -5.78 -1.84
N ALA A 148 12.47 -5.32 -2.63
CA ALA A 148 11.76 -4.07 -2.36
C ALA A 148 11.00 -4.12 -1.02
N LEU A 149 10.34 -5.23 -0.69
CA LEU A 149 9.66 -5.41 0.60
C LEU A 149 10.62 -5.31 1.78
N ASN A 150 11.81 -5.92 1.67
CA ASN A 150 12.82 -5.86 2.73
C ASN A 150 13.38 -4.44 2.92
N SER A 151 13.33 -3.58 1.90
CA SER A 151 13.83 -2.19 1.99
C SER A 151 13.02 -1.31 2.94
N ILE A 152 11.75 -1.67 3.22
CA ILE A 152 10.84 -0.91 4.09
C ILE A 152 11.32 -0.94 5.54
N SER A 153 11.99 -2.03 5.95
CA SER A 153 12.52 -2.19 7.31
C SER A 153 13.55 -1.12 7.70
N TYR A 154 14.07 -0.37 6.72
CA TYR A 154 15.06 0.69 6.95
C TYR A 154 14.46 2.09 7.16
N GLY A 155 13.17 2.32 6.87
CA GLY A 155 12.45 3.57 7.13
C GLY A 155 12.99 4.83 6.42
N PHE A 156 12.13 5.83 6.24
CA PHE A 156 12.59 7.18 5.87
C PHE A 156 13.57 7.70 6.94
N GLY A 157 14.84 7.89 6.60
CA GLY A 157 15.82 8.55 7.46
C GLY A 157 17.11 7.80 7.80
N LYS A 158 17.65 6.96 6.92
CA LYS A 158 19.08 6.61 6.95
C LYS A 158 19.79 7.20 5.72
N VAL A 159 20.30 8.42 5.92
CA VAL A 159 21.37 9.01 5.12
C VAL A 159 22.70 8.44 5.62
#